data_AF-A0A1S8NJX4-F1
#
_entry.id   AF-A0A1S8NJX4-F1
#
_cell.length_a   1.000
_cell.length_b   1.000
_cell.length_c   1.000
_cell.angle_alpha   90.00
_cell.angle_beta   90.00
_cell.angle_gamma   90.00
#
_symmetry.space_group_name_H-M   'P 1'
#
loop_
_entity.id
_entity.type
_entity.pdbx_description
1 polymer ?
#
loop_
_entity_poly.entity_id
_entity_poly.type
_entity_poly.pdbx_seq_one_letter_code
_entity_poly.pdbx_strand_id
1 'polypeptide(L)'
;MKIKRILSILLISTIALTAMGCSNTKNVADKQAVQASQSTITEVTKEEAFTTIPENKLVEDFVKDPKLQDKTLLQDGIAFNNLYGADKPNDELIAKYNLDYKPNTVYELTDLYDKYPELFQIGMNSLFTQFHTNKDGYDTFIQKTLGSQTVNYLSDVWMNEKSGDYNLSDEFKEKNSKETFQKYLKENNIKITDIAYPEHISGYSVITGGNKVTAKVTVKGTQNKKAFETEQLYVDFYFVPSKEIRTGIKKDDKLSDKDFEIRAVYLDSDEQ
;
A
#
# COMPACT_ATOMS: atom_id res chain seq x y z
N MET A 1 20.95 19.43 -36.87
CA MET A 1 19.96 20.48 -36.54
C MET A 1 19.48 20.24 -35.11
N LYS A 2 19.89 21.15 -34.20
CA LYS A 2 19.47 21.46 -32.83
C LYS A 2 18.82 20.39 -31.91
N ILE A 3 19.62 20.00 -30.92
CA ILE A 3 19.24 19.50 -29.58
C ILE A 3 18.33 20.53 -28.87
N LYS A 4 17.27 20.09 -28.19
CA LYS A 4 16.61 20.86 -27.14
C LYS A 4 16.47 20.02 -25.87
N ARG A 5 17.29 20.37 -24.87
CA ARG A 5 17.07 20.13 -23.45
C ARG A 5 16.01 21.13 -22.96
N ILE A 6 15.09 20.72 -22.10
CA ILE A 6 14.28 21.64 -21.29
C ILE A 6 14.66 21.40 -19.82
N LEU A 7 15.14 22.48 -19.21
CA LEU A 7 15.56 22.60 -17.82
C LEU A 7 14.35 22.62 -16.86
N SER A 8 14.55 22.02 -15.70
CA SER A 8 13.83 22.30 -14.45
C SER A 8 14.02 23.76 -14.00
N ILE A 9 12.97 24.40 -13.49
CA ILE A 9 13.08 25.57 -12.59
C ILE A 9 12.01 25.47 -11.49
N LEU A 10 12.50 25.28 -10.25
CA LEU A 10 11.85 25.64 -8.99
C LEU A 10 11.34 27.09 -9.06
N LEU A 11 10.09 27.36 -8.67
CA LEU A 11 9.66 28.72 -8.36
C LEU A 11 9.40 28.88 -6.86
N ILE A 12 10.38 29.50 -6.21
CA ILE A 12 10.32 30.11 -4.89
C ILE A 12 9.49 31.39 -5.02
N SER A 13 8.40 31.52 -4.28
CA SER A 13 7.65 32.77 -4.15
C SER A 13 7.96 33.45 -2.81
N THR A 14 9.03 34.24 -2.81
CA THR A 14 9.22 35.33 -1.84
C THR A 14 8.39 36.53 -2.29
N ILE A 15 7.41 36.94 -1.49
CA ILE A 15 6.72 38.24 -1.65
C ILE A 15 7.28 39.20 -0.61
N ALA A 16 7.91 40.28 -1.09
CA ALA A 16 8.30 41.43 -0.30
C ALA A 16 7.51 42.68 -0.76
N LEU A 17 6.90 43.33 0.24
CA LEU A 17 6.66 44.77 0.42
C LEU A 17 5.85 45.58 -0.61
N THR A 18 4.79 46.23 -0.11
CA THR A 18 4.62 47.70 0.13
C THR A 18 3.15 47.94 0.56
N ALA A 19 2.80 48.81 1.49
CA ALA A 19 3.01 50.25 1.43
C ALA A 19 3.03 50.92 2.83
N MET A 20 3.92 51.91 2.92
CA MET A 20 3.93 52.96 3.94
C MET A 20 2.80 53.96 3.67
N GLY A 21 2.11 54.39 4.73
CA GLY A 21 1.32 55.62 4.77
C GLY A 21 1.61 56.34 6.08
N CYS A 22 2.26 57.50 6.00
CA CYS A 22 2.63 58.36 7.12
C CYS A 22 1.64 59.51 7.35
N SER A 23 1.76 60.10 8.57
CA SER A 23 1.24 61.38 9.08
C SER A 23 -0.10 61.30 9.84
N ASN A 24 -0.34 61.94 10.99
CA ASN A 24 0.44 62.90 11.79
C ASN A 24 -0.06 62.90 13.27
N THR A 25 0.70 63.55 14.15
CA THR A 25 0.77 63.45 15.61
C THR A 25 -0.25 64.28 16.43
N LYS A 26 -0.63 63.76 17.63
CA LYS A 26 -0.66 64.36 19.01
C LYS A 26 -1.97 64.24 19.85
N ASN A 27 -1.73 63.85 21.12
CA ASN A 27 -2.46 64.09 22.39
C ASN A 27 -3.36 62.99 23.02
N VAL A 28 -2.75 62.28 23.98
CA VAL A 28 -3.10 62.08 25.42
C VAL A 28 -4.55 61.69 25.84
N ALA A 29 -4.59 60.59 26.62
CA ALA A 29 -5.49 60.20 27.72
C ALA A 29 -6.42 58.98 27.52
N ASP A 30 -6.09 57.92 28.27
CA ASP A 30 -6.99 57.06 29.05
C ASP A 30 -8.12 56.27 28.36
N LYS A 31 -7.89 54.95 28.17
CA LYS A 31 -8.46 53.87 29.01
C LYS A 31 -8.30 52.49 28.36
N GLN A 32 -8.16 51.50 29.24
CA GLN A 32 -8.15 50.05 29.01
C GLN A 32 -8.92 49.58 27.77
N ALA A 33 -8.23 48.85 26.89
CA ALA A 33 -8.88 47.96 25.94
C ALA A 33 -8.12 46.63 25.90
N VAL A 34 -8.84 45.60 26.31
CA VAL A 34 -8.56 44.18 26.24
C VAL A 34 -7.77 43.85 24.96
N GLN A 35 -6.57 43.27 25.11
CA GLN A 35 -5.90 42.55 24.03
C GLN A 35 -6.77 41.35 23.63
N ALA A 36 -7.68 41.58 22.69
CA ALA A 36 -8.22 40.52 21.87
C ALA A 36 -7.06 40.05 20.98
N SER A 37 -6.36 39.00 21.44
CA SER A 37 -5.50 38.21 20.57
C SER A 37 -6.39 37.66 19.46
N GLN A 38 -6.42 38.33 18.31
CA GLN A 38 -6.86 37.75 17.06
C GLN A 38 -5.91 36.61 16.76
N SER A 39 -6.23 35.42 17.26
CA SER A 39 -5.77 34.19 16.64
C SER A 39 -6.32 34.23 15.23
N THR A 40 -5.46 34.56 14.26
CA THR A 40 -5.66 34.14 12.89
C THR A 40 -5.89 32.65 12.93
N ILE A 41 -7.16 32.26 12.90
CA ILE A 41 -7.58 30.90 12.57
C ILE A 41 -7.10 30.75 11.13
N THR A 42 -5.91 30.20 10.97
CA THR A 42 -5.53 29.58 9.71
C THR A 42 -6.59 28.51 9.51
N GLU A 43 -7.57 28.80 8.67
CA GLU A 43 -8.57 27.84 8.27
C GLU A 43 -7.78 26.73 7.59
N VAL A 44 -7.48 25.67 8.36
CA VAL A 44 -6.88 24.46 7.82
C VAL A 44 -7.92 23.98 6.81
N THR A 45 -7.62 24.14 5.52
CA THR A 45 -8.43 23.59 4.45
C THR A 45 -8.45 22.09 4.69
N LYS A 46 -9.51 21.61 5.35
CA LYS A 46 -9.65 20.19 5.67
C LYS A 46 -9.92 19.48 4.36
N GLU A 47 -9.10 18.47 4.10
CA GLU A 47 -9.24 17.59 2.95
C GLU A 47 -10.63 16.96 2.92
N GLU A 48 -11.19 16.78 1.72
CA GLU A 48 -12.45 16.08 1.54
C GLU A 48 -12.29 14.60 1.96
N ALA A 49 -13.29 14.05 2.66
CA ALA A 49 -13.18 12.70 3.16
C ALA A 49 -12.91 11.70 2.02
N PHE A 50 -11.86 10.88 2.18
CA PHE A 50 -11.48 9.81 1.26
C PHE A 50 -10.94 10.24 -0.11
N THR A 51 -10.53 11.50 -0.30
CA THR A 51 -9.66 11.86 -1.45
C THR A 51 -8.23 11.29 -1.29
N THR A 52 -7.81 11.06 -0.05
CA THR A 52 -6.68 10.21 0.33
C THR A 52 -7.06 9.35 1.53
N ILE A 53 -6.23 8.34 1.80
CA ILE A 53 -6.20 7.62 3.07
C ILE A 53 -4.77 7.70 3.67
N PRO A 54 -4.62 7.63 5.00
CA PRO A 54 -3.29 7.67 5.61
C PRO A 54 -2.42 6.47 5.25
N GLU A 55 -3.01 5.31 4.93
CA GLU A 55 -2.25 4.12 4.50
C GLU A 55 -1.39 4.37 3.25
N ASN A 56 -1.80 5.29 2.36
CA ASN A 56 -1.02 5.66 1.17
C ASN A 56 0.42 6.08 1.50
N LYS A 57 0.64 6.64 2.70
CA LYS A 57 1.95 7.14 3.15
C LYS A 57 2.71 6.13 4.02
N LEU A 58 2.07 5.07 4.49
CA LEU A 58 2.71 4.12 5.41
C LEU A 58 3.75 3.24 4.71
N VAL A 59 3.56 3.04 3.41
CA VAL A 59 4.27 2.05 2.58
C VAL A 59 4.52 2.58 1.16
N GLU A 60 4.70 3.91 1.05
CA GLU A 60 4.91 4.60 -0.22
C GLU A 60 6.08 4.01 -1.01
N ASP A 61 7.18 3.65 -0.33
CA ASP A 61 8.36 3.04 -0.94
C ASP A 61 8.06 1.69 -1.62
N PHE A 62 7.16 0.89 -1.05
CA PHE A 62 6.79 -0.40 -1.63
C PHE A 62 5.87 -0.23 -2.84
N VAL A 63 4.77 0.52 -2.67
CA VAL A 63 3.75 0.67 -3.73
C VAL A 63 4.31 1.40 -4.96
N LYS A 64 5.27 2.32 -4.76
CA LYS A 64 5.93 3.06 -5.84
C LYS A 64 7.19 2.38 -6.39
N ASP A 65 7.54 1.18 -5.93
CA ASP A 65 8.67 0.44 -6.49
C ASP A 65 8.37 0.06 -7.95
N PRO A 66 9.13 0.59 -8.94
CA PRO A 66 8.90 0.29 -10.35
C PRO A 66 9.03 -1.20 -10.67
N LYS A 67 9.75 -1.98 -9.84
CA LYS A 67 9.91 -3.42 -10.02
C LYS A 67 8.60 -4.19 -9.85
N LEU A 68 7.63 -3.67 -9.11
CA LEU A 68 6.33 -4.34 -8.93
C LEU A 68 5.65 -4.65 -10.26
N GLN A 69 5.85 -3.78 -11.26
CA GLN A 69 5.26 -3.93 -12.60
C GLN A 69 6.23 -4.57 -13.62
N ASP A 70 7.43 -4.96 -13.20
CA ASP A 70 8.44 -5.57 -14.08
C ASP A 70 8.09 -7.03 -14.39
N LYS A 71 7.40 -7.21 -15.53
CA LYS A 71 7.01 -8.53 -16.02
C LYS A 71 8.20 -9.43 -16.32
N THR A 72 9.34 -8.88 -16.74
CA THR A 72 10.53 -9.68 -17.03
C THR A 72 11.10 -10.23 -15.72
N LEU A 73 11.25 -9.38 -14.72
CA LEU A 73 11.72 -9.77 -13.40
C LEU A 73 10.79 -10.79 -12.73
N LEU A 74 9.47 -10.65 -12.88
CA LEU A 74 8.51 -11.67 -12.46
C LEU A 74 8.77 -13.04 -13.11
N GLN A 75 8.97 -13.07 -14.43
CA GLN A 75 9.27 -14.31 -15.16
C GLN A 75 10.63 -14.90 -14.74
N ASP A 76 11.64 -14.05 -14.51
CA ASP A 76 12.95 -14.49 -14.02
C ASP A 76 12.84 -15.17 -12.65
N GLY A 77 12.05 -14.63 -11.71
CA GLY A 77 11.81 -15.27 -10.41
C GLY A 77 11.09 -16.61 -10.52
N ILE A 78 10.09 -16.72 -11.40
CA ILE A 78 9.41 -18.00 -11.69
C ILE A 78 10.40 -19.02 -12.27
N ALA A 79 11.24 -18.59 -13.22
CA ALA A 79 12.24 -19.45 -13.83
C ALA A 79 13.31 -19.87 -12.80
N PHE A 80 13.71 -18.97 -11.90
CA PHE A 80 14.67 -19.24 -10.83
C PHE A 80 14.19 -20.36 -9.90
N ASN A 81 12.94 -20.30 -9.43
CA ASN A 81 12.43 -21.37 -8.57
C ASN A 81 12.19 -22.69 -9.32
N ASN A 82 11.83 -22.64 -10.61
CA ASN A 82 11.77 -23.87 -11.42
C ASN A 82 13.16 -24.50 -11.62
N LEU A 83 14.19 -23.67 -11.79
CA LEU A 83 15.58 -24.12 -11.92
C LEU A 83 16.02 -24.89 -10.67
N TYR A 84 15.83 -24.31 -9.49
CA TYR A 84 16.32 -24.88 -8.24
C TYR A 84 15.36 -25.88 -7.57
N GLY A 85 14.05 -25.72 -7.75
CA GLY A 85 13.03 -26.53 -7.09
C GLY A 85 12.48 -27.69 -7.95
N ALA A 86 12.61 -27.61 -9.27
CA ALA A 86 12.11 -28.63 -10.20
C ALA A 86 13.20 -29.18 -11.15
N ASP A 87 14.46 -28.81 -10.92
CA ASP A 87 15.62 -29.20 -11.74
C ASP A 87 15.38 -28.97 -13.24
N LYS A 88 14.89 -27.77 -13.59
CA LYS A 88 14.64 -27.34 -14.98
C LYS A 88 15.71 -26.35 -15.44
N PRO A 89 16.77 -26.81 -16.13
CA PRO A 89 17.85 -25.94 -16.59
C PRO A 89 17.37 -24.77 -17.44
N ASN A 90 17.99 -23.60 -17.23
CA ASN A 90 17.76 -22.40 -18.03
C ASN A 90 19.08 -21.62 -18.17
N ASP A 91 19.82 -21.90 -19.23
CA ASP A 91 21.17 -21.34 -19.46
C ASP A 91 21.16 -19.81 -19.57
N GLU A 92 20.10 -19.24 -20.14
CA GLU A 92 19.93 -17.78 -20.24
C GLU A 92 19.81 -17.15 -18.85
N LEU A 93 18.95 -17.69 -17.99
CA LEU A 93 18.78 -17.21 -16.62
C LEU A 93 20.06 -17.39 -15.80
N ILE A 94 20.71 -18.56 -15.93
CA ILE A 94 21.97 -18.88 -15.25
C ILE A 94 23.04 -17.86 -15.63
N ALA A 95 23.21 -17.56 -16.92
CA ALA A 95 24.17 -16.58 -17.39
C ALA A 95 23.81 -15.16 -16.97
N LYS A 96 22.52 -14.78 -17.07
CA LYS A 96 22.02 -13.43 -16.76
C LYS A 96 22.28 -13.02 -15.31
N TYR A 97 22.11 -13.95 -14.37
CA TYR A 97 22.27 -13.68 -12.94
C TYR A 97 23.53 -14.33 -12.33
N ASN A 98 24.37 -14.96 -13.15
CA ASN A 98 25.55 -15.72 -12.72
C ASN A 98 25.21 -16.74 -11.61
N LEU A 99 24.20 -17.58 -11.88
CA LEU A 99 23.65 -18.52 -10.93
C LEU A 99 24.53 -19.76 -10.78
N ASP A 100 24.93 -20.06 -9.55
CA ASP A 100 25.57 -21.33 -9.22
C ASP A 100 24.53 -22.46 -9.23
N TYR A 101 24.46 -23.17 -10.35
CA TYR A 101 23.55 -24.31 -10.56
C TYR A 101 24.31 -25.56 -10.98
N LYS A 102 23.91 -26.70 -10.41
CA LYS A 102 24.42 -28.04 -10.72
C LYS A 102 23.23 -28.99 -10.84
N PRO A 103 23.06 -29.69 -11.98
CA PRO A 103 21.96 -30.63 -12.17
C PRO A 103 21.87 -31.68 -11.06
N ASN A 104 20.65 -32.09 -10.71
CA ASN A 104 20.35 -33.08 -9.66
C ASN A 104 20.86 -32.72 -8.26
N THR A 105 21.26 -31.47 -8.02
CA THR A 105 21.63 -31.01 -6.67
C THR A 105 20.38 -30.53 -5.95
N VAL A 106 20.18 -31.00 -4.71
CA VAL A 106 19.12 -30.49 -3.84
C VAL A 106 19.66 -29.27 -3.10
N TYR A 107 19.00 -28.13 -3.29
CA TYR A 107 19.38 -26.87 -2.67
C TYR A 107 18.47 -26.57 -1.48
N GLU A 108 19.05 -26.05 -0.39
CA GLU A 108 18.24 -25.54 0.72
C GLU A 108 17.62 -24.20 0.34
N LEU A 109 16.31 -24.04 0.58
CA LEU A 109 15.60 -22.80 0.24
C LEU A 109 16.16 -21.59 0.98
N THR A 110 16.62 -21.77 2.22
CA THR A 110 17.28 -20.72 3.01
C THR A 110 18.59 -20.28 2.37
N ASP A 111 19.41 -21.20 1.85
CA ASP A 111 20.66 -20.86 1.16
C ASP A 111 20.40 -20.09 -0.14
N LEU A 112 19.34 -20.48 -0.87
CA LEU A 112 18.93 -19.77 -2.09
C LEU A 112 18.41 -18.38 -1.78
N TYR A 113 17.64 -18.22 -0.70
CA TYR A 113 17.20 -16.92 -0.21
C TYR A 113 18.41 -16.05 0.18
N ASP A 114 19.37 -16.57 0.95
CA ASP A 114 20.52 -15.78 1.39
C ASP A 114 21.41 -15.34 0.22
N LYS A 115 21.55 -16.20 -0.80
CA LYS A 115 22.42 -15.93 -1.94
C LYS A 115 21.76 -15.11 -3.05
N TYR A 116 20.46 -15.32 -3.29
CA TYR A 116 19.70 -14.67 -4.36
C TYR A 116 18.34 -14.16 -3.85
N PRO A 117 18.32 -13.28 -2.84
CA PRO A 117 17.11 -12.95 -2.08
C PRO A 117 16.00 -12.36 -2.93
N GLU A 118 16.34 -11.52 -3.90
CA GLU A 118 15.36 -10.87 -4.78
C GLU A 118 14.67 -11.89 -5.68
N LEU A 119 15.43 -12.67 -6.46
CA LEU A 119 14.87 -13.70 -7.36
C LEU A 119 14.09 -14.77 -6.60
N PHE A 120 14.62 -15.20 -5.45
CA PHE A 120 13.95 -16.18 -4.60
C PHE A 120 12.60 -15.64 -4.11
N GLN A 121 12.56 -14.43 -3.53
CA GLN A 121 11.31 -13.86 -3.03
C GLN A 121 10.28 -13.67 -4.14
N ILE A 122 10.69 -13.14 -5.30
CA ILE A 122 9.79 -12.95 -6.45
C ILE A 122 9.21 -14.29 -6.91
N GLY A 123 10.08 -15.28 -7.08
CA GLY A 123 9.67 -16.63 -7.47
C GLY A 123 8.71 -17.24 -6.45
N MET A 124 8.99 -17.08 -5.15
CA MET A 124 8.18 -17.67 -4.08
C MET A 124 6.82 -16.98 -4.02
N ASN A 125 6.78 -15.65 -4.09
CA ASN A 125 5.55 -14.87 -4.14
C ASN A 125 4.66 -15.32 -5.30
N SER A 126 5.24 -15.51 -6.48
CA SER A 126 4.50 -15.91 -7.67
C SER A 126 4.05 -17.37 -7.64
N LEU A 127 4.97 -18.30 -7.44
CA LEU A 127 4.67 -19.74 -7.49
C LEU A 127 3.77 -20.19 -6.36
N PHE A 128 3.98 -19.67 -5.14
CA PHE A 128 3.13 -20.01 -4.02
C PHE A 128 1.70 -19.56 -4.29
N THR A 129 1.50 -18.41 -4.93
CA THR A 129 0.15 -17.99 -5.30
C THR A 129 -0.43 -18.83 -6.46
N GLN A 130 0.35 -19.04 -7.52
CA GLN A 130 -0.09 -19.78 -8.71
C GLN A 130 -0.46 -21.23 -8.42
N PHE A 131 0.32 -21.91 -7.57
CA PHE A 131 0.05 -23.28 -7.15
C PHE A 131 -1.34 -23.40 -6.52
N HIS A 132 -1.74 -22.40 -5.74
CA HIS A 132 -3.00 -22.42 -5.02
C HIS A 132 -4.18 -21.94 -5.85
N THR A 133 -4.01 -20.95 -6.72
CA THR A 133 -5.05 -20.58 -7.70
C THR A 133 -5.41 -21.75 -8.63
N ASN A 134 -4.45 -22.63 -8.93
CA ASN A 134 -4.67 -23.80 -9.78
C ASN A 134 -5.33 -24.98 -9.03
N LYS A 135 -5.11 -25.11 -7.72
CA LYS A 135 -5.62 -26.25 -6.91
C LYS A 135 -7.00 -26.02 -6.32
N ASP A 136 -7.26 -24.84 -5.78
CA ASP A 136 -8.50 -24.55 -5.03
C ASP A 136 -9.59 -23.89 -5.91
N GLY A 137 -9.28 -23.69 -7.19
CA GLY A 137 -10.04 -22.83 -8.09
C GLY A 137 -9.71 -21.37 -7.82
N TYR A 138 -9.37 -20.66 -8.90
CA TYR A 138 -8.97 -19.26 -8.89
C TYR A 138 -9.90 -18.39 -8.02
N ASP A 139 -11.21 -18.56 -8.16
CA ASP A 139 -12.21 -17.79 -7.41
C ASP A 139 -12.26 -18.14 -5.92
N THR A 140 -12.03 -19.40 -5.53
CA THR A 140 -12.12 -19.79 -4.12
C THR A 140 -11.02 -19.14 -3.31
N PHE A 141 -9.77 -19.23 -3.76
CA PHE A 141 -8.62 -18.64 -3.06
C PHE A 141 -8.74 -17.11 -3.00
N ILE A 142 -9.00 -16.50 -4.15
CA ILE A 142 -9.05 -15.04 -4.26
C ILE A 142 -10.20 -14.46 -3.44
N GLN A 143 -11.41 -14.99 -3.57
CA GLN A 143 -12.57 -14.43 -2.89
C GLN A 143 -12.62 -14.82 -1.41
N LYS A 144 -12.38 -16.10 -1.09
CA LYS A 144 -12.56 -16.60 0.29
C LYS A 144 -11.36 -16.35 1.19
N THR A 145 -10.14 -16.34 0.67
CA THR A 145 -8.94 -16.08 1.48
C THR A 145 -8.58 -14.60 1.42
N LEU A 146 -8.21 -14.08 0.24
CA LEU A 146 -7.73 -12.69 0.13
C LEU A 146 -8.87 -11.67 0.30
N GLY A 147 -10.04 -11.95 -0.29
CA GLY A 147 -11.25 -11.12 -0.15
C GLY A 147 -11.73 -11.03 1.31
N SER A 148 -11.81 -12.17 2.02
CA SER A 148 -12.18 -12.16 3.44
C SER A 148 -11.20 -11.36 4.30
N GLN A 149 -9.89 -11.52 4.09
CA GLN A 149 -8.89 -10.73 4.83
C GLN A 149 -9.02 -9.22 4.53
N THR A 150 -9.33 -8.86 3.29
CA THR A 150 -9.57 -7.47 2.86
C THR A 150 -10.76 -6.87 3.63
N VAL A 151 -11.90 -7.56 3.66
CA VAL A 151 -13.09 -7.10 4.40
C VAL A 151 -12.80 -7.02 5.90
N ASN A 152 -12.14 -8.03 6.47
CA ASN A 152 -11.79 -8.04 7.90
C ASN A 152 -10.84 -6.91 8.28
N TYR A 153 -9.87 -6.57 7.42
CA TYR A 153 -8.99 -5.42 7.62
C TYR A 153 -9.79 -4.12 7.62
N LEU A 154 -10.63 -3.89 6.61
CA LEU A 154 -11.42 -2.66 6.52
C LEU A 154 -12.37 -2.51 7.72
N SER A 155 -13.02 -3.60 8.12
CA SER A 155 -13.89 -3.62 9.30
C SER A 155 -13.10 -3.23 10.56
N ASP A 156 -11.93 -3.83 10.80
CA ASP A 156 -11.17 -3.55 12.02
C ASP A 156 -10.47 -2.18 12.00
N VAL A 157 -9.85 -1.80 10.89
CA VAL A 157 -9.02 -0.59 10.78
C VAL A 157 -9.88 0.64 10.51
N TRP A 158 -10.86 0.57 9.61
CA TRP A 158 -11.67 1.73 9.24
C TRP A 158 -12.87 1.91 10.16
N MET A 159 -13.61 0.82 10.41
CA MET A 159 -14.82 0.86 11.26
C MET A 159 -14.54 0.67 12.75
N ASN A 160 -13.34 0.21 13.13
CA ASN A 160 -13.02 -0.20 14.49
C ASN A 160 -13.94 -1.33 15.01
N GLU A 161 -14.36 -2.21 14.11
CA GLU A 161 -15.21 -3.36 14.37
C GLU A 161 -14.52 -4.63 13.88
N LYS A 162 -14.11 -5.52 14.78
CA LYS A 162 -13.43 -6.75 14.36
C LYS A 162 -14.45 -7.81 13.89
N SER A 163 -14.56 -8.01 12.57
CA SER A 163 -15.45 -9.00 11.96
C SER A 163 -14.81 -10.38 11.73
N GLY A 164 -13.49 -10.46 11.81
CA GLY A 164 -12.72 -11.67 11.58
C GLY A 164 -11.21 -11.43 11.68
N ASP A 165 -10.42 -12.40 11.25
CA ASP A 165 -8.96 -12.31 11.28
C ASP A 165 -8.39 -11.89 9.91
N TYR A 166 -7.26 -11.20 9.97
CA TYR A 166 -6.40 -10.83 8.84
C TYR A 166 -4.96 -10.81 9.34
N ASN A 167 -3.98 -11.02 8.45
CA ASN A 167 -2.56 -10.96 8.81
C ASN A 167 -1.93 -9.74 8.17
N LEU A 168 -1.02 -9.09 8.90
CA LEU A 168 -0.19 -8.01 8.40
C LEU A 168 1.25 -8.49 8.34
N SER A 169 1.99 -8.07 7.33
CA SER A 169 3.44 -8.30 7.31
C SER A 169 4.10 -7.49 8.42
N ASP A 170 5.24 -7.95 8.94
CA ASP A 170 5.99 -7.23 9.97
C ASP A 170 6.21 -5.76 9.57
N GLU A 171 6.60 -5.53 8.31
CA GLU A 171 6.91 -4.21 7.76
C GLU A 171 5.71 -3.25 7.78
N PHE A 172 4.49 -3.76 7.60
CA PHE A 172 3.27 -2.96 7.61
C PHE A 172 2.67 -2.86 9.02
N LYS A 173 2.79 -3.93 9.82
CA LYS A 173 2.34 -3.97 11.21
C LYS A 173 3.04 -2.91 12.06
N GLU A 174 4.35 -2.71 11.86
CA GLU A 174 5.13 -1.66 12.52
C GLU A 174 4.63 -0.24 12.24
N LYS A 175 3.90 -0.04 11.14
CA LYS A 175 3.31 1.26 10.76
C LYS A 175 2.02 1.58 11.52
N ASN A 176 1.47 0.61 12.25
CA ASN A 176 0.31 0.78 13.13
C ASN A 176 -0.88 1.45 12.41
N SER A 177 -1.33 0.81 11.32
CA SER A 177 -2.32 1.36 10.39
C SER A 177 -3.64 1.73 11.07
N LYS A 178 -4.13 0.88 12.00
CA LYS A 178 -5.36 1.15 12.76
C LYS A 178 -5.27 2.44 13.56
N GLU A 179 -4.22 2.62 14.35
CA GLU A 179 -4.05 3.84 15.14
C GLU A 179 -3.95 5.08 14.23
N THR A 180 -3.18 4.96 13.15
CA THR A 180 -3.00 6.04 12.18
C THR A 180 -4.32 6.43 11.51
N PHE A 181 -5.12 5.45 11.06
CA PHE A 181 -6.41 5.69 10.42
C PHE A 181 -7.42 6.32 11.38
N GLN A 182 -7.55 5.77 12.59
CA GLN A 182 -8.48 6.28 13.59
C GLN A 182 -8.10 7.69 14.05
N LYS A 183 -6.81 8.03 14.09
CA LYS A 183 -6.33 9.39 14.32
C LYS A 183 -6.74 10.33 13.18
N TYR A 184 -6.53 9.92 11.93
CA TYR A 184 -6.94 10.68 10.74
C TYR A 184 -8.45 11.02 10.76
N LEU A 185 -9.31 10.03 11.06
CA LEU A 185 -10.76 10.26 11.16
C LEU A 185 -11.09 11.33 12.21
N LYS A 186 -10.49 11.24 13.40
CA LYS A 186 -10.71 12.19 14.50
C LYS A 186 -10.24 13.60 14.15
N GLU A 187 -9.02 13.76 13.63
CA GLU A 187 -8.45 15.07 13.29
C GLU A 187 -9.26 15.78 12.18
N ASN A 188 -9.85 15.01 11.27
CA ASN A 188 -10.67 15.51 10.16
C ASN A 188 -12.16 15.58 10.47
N ASN A 189 -12.59 15.29 11.70
CA ASN A 189 -13.99 15.22 12.11
C ASN A 189 -14.84 14.31 11.21
N ILE A 190 -14.25 13.19 10.77
CA ILE A 190 -14.91 12.17 9.97
C ILE A 190 -15.43 11.10 10.93
N LYS A 191 -16.69 10.72 10.77
CA LYS A 191 -17.29 9.53 11.38
C LYS A 191 -17.86 8.67 10.28
N ILE A 192 -17.32 7.48 10.10
CA ILE A 192 -17.90 6.47 9.23
C ILE A 192 -19.10 5.85 9.97
N THR A 193 -20.21 5.67 9.27
CA THR A 193 -21.42 5.03 9.80
C THR A 193 -21.70 3.69 9.15
N ASP A 194 -21.23 3.49 7.91
CA ASP A 194 -21.43 2.27 7.15
C ASP A 194 -20.37 2.13 6.06
N ILE A 195 -19.99 0.90 5.75
CA ILE A 195 -19.19 0.54 4.58
C ILE A 195 -19.91 -0.58 3.85
N ALA A 196 -20.28 -0.33 2.60
CA ALA A 196 -20.73 -1.39 1.71
C ALA A 196 -19.49 -2.13 1.18
N TYR A 197 -19.25 -3.32 1.72
CA TYR A 197 -18.18 -4.21 1.26
C TYR A 197 -18.58 -4.91 -0.04
N PRO A 198 -17.61 -5.21 -0.92
CA PRO A 198 -17.90 -5.98 -2.12
C PRO A 198 -18.22 -7.43 -1.78
N GLU A 199 -19.22 -8.02 -2.46
CA GLU A 199 -19.46 -9.48 -2.43
C GLU A 199 -18.29 -10.25 -3.08
N HIS A 200 -17.67 -9.62 -4.08
CA HIS A 200 -16.51 -10.12 -4.80
C HIS A 200 -15.49 -9.02 -5.01
N ILE A 201 -14.20 -9.32 -4.81
CA ILE A 201 -13.13 -8.37 -5.14
C ILE A 201 -13.23 -7.96 -6.62
N SER A 202 -12.96 -6.69 -6.92
CA SER A 202 -13.17 -6.11 -8.24
C SER A 202 -12.02 -6.31 -9.20
N GLY A 203 -10.81 -6.58 -8.69
CA GLY A 203 -9.62 -6.80 -9.50
C GLY A 203 -8.60 -7.68 -8.81
N TYR A 204 -7.85 -8.45 -9.60
CA TYR A 204 -6.72 -9.25 -9.12
C TYR A 204 -5.57 -9.20 -10.13
N SER A 205 -4.35 -9.07 -9.65
CA SER A 205 -3.15 -9.13 -10.49
C SER A 205 -1.97 -9.71 -9.73
N VAL A 206 -1.23 -10.60 -10.38
CA VAL A 206 0.08 -11.05 -9.89
C VAL A 206 1.12 -10.01 -10.28
N ILE A 207 1.91 -9.57 -9.31
CA ILE A 207 2.99 -8.58 -9.47
C ILE A 207 4.31 -9.16 -8.95
N THR A 208 5.44 -8.57 -9.32
CA THR A 208 6.78 -9.04 -8.92
C THR A 208 6.95 -9.17 -7.40
N GLY A 209 6.26 -8.32 -6.63
CA GLY A 209 6.32 -8.30 -5.17
C GLY A 209 5.22 -9.07 -4.43
N GLY A 210 4.28 -9.74 -5.12
CA GLY A 210 3.10 -10.34 -4.46
C GLY A 210 1.85 -10.36 -5.34
N ASN A 211 0.70 -10.17 -4.73
CA ASN A 211 -0.59 -10.06 -5.41
C ASN A 211 -1.25 -8.74 -5.07
N LYS A 212 -1.81 -8.08 -6.08
CA LYS A 212 -2.69 -6.93 -5.91
C LYS A 212 -4.13 -7.38 -5.98
N VAL A 213 -4.91 -7.07 -4.96
CA VAL A 213 -6.36 -7.28 -4.89
C VAL A 213 -7.01 -5.92 -4.78
N THR A 214 -7.91 -5.60 -5.70
CA THR A 214 -8.66 -4.35 -5.68
C THR A 214 -10.04 -4.63 -5.11
N ALA A 215 -10.42 -3.90 -4.07
CA ALA A 215 -11.73 -3.93 -3.46
C ALA A 215 -12.47 -2.63 -3.76
N LYS A 216 -13.71 -2.77 -4.23
CA LYS A 216 -14.60 -1.67 -4.53
C LYS A 216 -15.59 -1.48 -3.40
N VAL A 217 -15.47 -0.38 -2.67
CA VAL A 217 -16.30 -0.09 -1.48
C VAL A 217 -17.06 1.21 -1.64
N THR A 218 -18.15 1.36 -0.90
CA THR A 218 -18.83 2.64 -0.71
C THR A 218 -18.81 2.99 0.76
N VAL A 219 -18.31 4.17 1.10
CA VAL A 219 -18.20 4.62 2.49
C VAL A 219 -19.23 5.71 2.75
N LYS A 220 -20.03 5.53 3.79
CA LYS A 220 -21.03 6.51 4.24
C LYS A 220 -20.64 7.04 5.60
N GLY A 221 -20.87 8.33 5.82
CA GLY A 221 -20.57 8.93 7.10
C GLY A 221 -20.91 10.39 7.20
N THR A 222 -20.26 11.04 8.16
CA THR A 222 -20.34 12.49 8.33
C THR A 222 -18.94 13.08 8.42
N GLN A 223 -18.71 14.21 7.77
CA GLN A 223 -17.52 15.04 7.95
C GLN A 223 -17.97 16.42 8.39
N ASN A 224 -17.47 16.90 9.54
CA ASN A 224 -17.91 18.18 10.11
C ASN A 224 -19.45 18.29 10.23
N LYS A 225 -20.10 17.19 10.63
CA LYS A 225 -21.57 17.04 10.74
C LYS A 225 -22.36 17.11 9.43
N LYS A 226 -21.70 17.21 8.27
CA LYS A 226 -22.34 17.06 6.96
C LYS A 226 -22.26 15.60 6.52
N ALA A 227 -23.36 15.04 6.06
CA ALA A 227 -23.36 13.69 5.52
C ALA A 227 -22.54 13.64 4.23
N PHE A 228 -21.84 12.53 4.03
CA PHE A 228 -21.23 12.18 2.76
C PHE A 228 -21.47 10.70 2.46
N GLU A 229 -21.39 10.40 1.17
CA GLU A 229 -21.29 9.06 0.62
C GLU A 229 -20.26 9.15 -0.49
N THR A 230 -19.21 8.33 -0.41
CA THR A 230 -18.20 8.31 -1.47
C THR A 230 -18.81 7.77 -2.74
N GLU A 231 -18.34 8.25 -3.89
CA GLU A 231 -18.42 7.45 -5.11
C GLU A 231 -17.62 6.16 -4.90
N GLN A 232 -17.77 5.20 -5.81
CA GLN A 232 -17.16 3.88 -5.65
C GLN A 232 -15.64 4.02 -5.42
N LEU A 233 -15.20 3.64 -4.22
CA LEU A 233 -13.84 3.82 -3.76
C LEU A 233 -13.06 2.53 -4.06
N TYR A 234 -12.00 2.66 -4.85
CA TYR A 234 -11.13 1.54 -5.21
C TYR A 234 -9.94 1.48 -4.26
N VAL A 235 -9.86 0.39 -3.49
CA VAL A 235 -8.82 0.18 -2.49
C VAL A 235 -8.00 -1.03 -2.89
N ASP A 236 -6.73 -0.81 -3.17
CA ASP A 236 -5.75 -1.84 -3.49
C ASP A 236 -5.12 -2.40 -2.22
N PHE A 237 -5.15 -3.73 -2.12
CA PHE A 237 -4.49 -4.52 -1.11
C PHE A 237 -3.36 -5.31 -1.74
N TYR A 238 -2.16 -5.16 -1.20
CA TYR A 238 -0.98 -5.88 -1.65
C TYR A 238 -0.69 -7.02 -0.68
N PHE A 239 -0.88 -8.25 -1.14
CA PHE A 239 -0.67 -9.47 -0.37
C PHE A 239 0.67 -10.11 -0.73
N VAL A 240 1.37 -10.62 0.28
CA VAL A 240 2.56 -11.46 0.14
C VAL A 240 2.39 -12.76 0.92
N PRO A 241 3.06 -13.85 0.53
CA PRO A 241 3.20 -15.01 1.40
C PRO A 241 3.88 -14.61 2.72
N SER A 242 3.63 -15.41 3.75
CA SER A 242 4.18 -15.17 5.08
C SER A 242 5.69 -15.09 5.06
N LYS A 243 6.26 -14.38 6.04
CA LYS A 243 7.71 -14.23 6.18
C LYS A 243 8.47 -15.54 6.13
N GLU A 244 7.95 -16.57 6.79
CA GLU A 244 8.59 -17.90 6.81
C GLU A 244 8.61 -18.56 5.43
N ILE A 245 7.60 -18.33 4.58
CA ILE A 245 7.54 -18.86 3.22
C ILE A 245 8.51 -18.09 2.32
N ARG A 246 8.43 -16.75 2.32
CA ARG A 246 9.27 -15.90 1.44
C ARG A 246 10.76 -15.93 1.80
N THR A 247 11.12 -16.48 2.96
CA THR A 247 12.50 -16.70 3.42
C THR A 247 12.93 -18.17 3.36
N GLY A 248 12.08 -19.08 2.87
CA GLY A 248 12.41 -20.50 2.70
C GLY A 248 12.45 -21.32 4.00
N ILE A 249 11.99 -20.77 5.13
CA ILE A 249 11.94 -21.43 6.44
C ILE A 249 10.80 -22.46 6.49
N LYS A 250 9.60 -22.07 6.05
CA LYS A 250 8.43 -22.96 6.01
C LYS A 250 8.50 -23.85 4.76
N LYS A 251 8.46 -25.18 4.97
CA LYS A 251 8.60 -26.21 3.92
C LYS A 251 7.34 -27.06 3.72
N ASP A 252 6.25 -26.79 4.45
CA ASP A 252 5.03 -27.59 4.31
C ASP A 252 4.16 -27.12 3.14
N ASP A 253 3.50 -28.08 2.50
CA ASP A 253 2.62 -27.85 1.34
C ASP A 253 1.16 -27.58 1.77
N LYS A 254 0.90 -27.40 3.09
CA LYS A 254 -0.46 -27.32 3.64
C LYS A 254 -0.83 -25.88 3.92
N LEU A 255 -1.62 -25.35 3.00
CA LEU A 255 -2.21 -24.03 3.06
C LEU A 255 -2.99 -23.79 4.36
N SER A 256 -2.74 -22.65 4.97
CA SER A 256 -3.64 -21.99 5.91
C SER A 256 -3.90 -20.57 5.41
N ASP A 257 -5.07 -20.00 5.70
CA ASP A 257 -5.34 -18.57 5.48
C ASP A 257 -4.33 -17.64 6.20
N LYS A 258 -3.53 -18.21 7.12
CA LYS A 258 -2.40 -17.58 7.81
C LYS A 258 -1.14 -17.40 6.96
N ASP A 259 -1.10 -18.00 5.77
CA ASP A 259 0.08 -17.99 4.91
C ASP A 259 0.18 -16.74 4.03
N PHE A 260 -0.82 -15.85 4.08
CA PHE A 260 -0.80 -14.59 3.34
C PHE A 260 -0.97 -13.40 4.28
N GLU A 261 -0.16 -12.38 4.03
CA GLU A 261 -0.01 -11.17 4.82
C GLU A 261 -0.30 -9.94 3.95
N ILE A 262 -1.07 -8.99 4.47
CA ILE A 262 -1.24 -7.66 3.88
C ILE A 262 0.04 -6.87 4.14
N ARG A 263 0.71 -6.47 3.06
CA ARG A 263 1.95 -5.68 3.08
C ARG A 263 1.72 -4.21 2.78
N ALA A 264 0.64 -3.88 2.06
CA ALA A 264 0.24 -2.51 1.81
C ALA A 264 -1.26 -2.40 1.55
N VAL A 265 -1.82 -1.23 1.89
CA VAL A 265 -3.17 -0.80 1.51
C VAL A 265 -3.02 0.57 0.88
N TYR A 266 -3.62 0.77 -0.27
CA TYR A 266 -3.47 1.98 -1.06
C TYR A 266 -4.80 2.34 -1.73
N LEU A 267 -5.13 3.63 -1.76
CA LEU A 267 -6.27 4.11 -2.53
C LEU A 267 -5.86 4.25 -3.99
N ASP A 268 -6.48 3.47 -4.88
CA ASP A 268 -6.21 3.58 -6.32
C ASP A 268 -6.77 4.92 -6.82
N SER A 269 -5.87 5.79 -7.27
CA SER A 269 -6.20 7.12 -7.79
C SER A 269 -6.51 7.10 -9.28
N ASP A 270 -6.15 6.02 -9.98
CA ASP A 270 -6.27 5.93 -11.44
C ASP A 270 -7.64 5.38 -11.87
N GLU A 271 -8.43 4.83 -10.93
CA GLU A 271 -9.79 4.29 -11.13
C GLU A 271 -10.91 5.14 -10.47
N GLN A 272 -10.60 6.34 -9.96
CA GLN A 272 -11.59 7.34 -9.49
C GLN A 272 -12.08 8.23 -10.63
#